data_AF-A0A972IBJ4-F1
#
_entry.id   AF-A0A972IBJ4-F1
#
_cell.length_a   1.000
_cell.length_b   1.000
_cell.length_c   1.000
_cell.angle_alpha   90.00
_cell.angle_beta   90.00
_cell.angle_gamma   90.00
#
_symmetry.space_group_name_H-M   'P 1'
#
loop_
_entity.id
_entity.type
_entity.pdbx_description
1 polymer ?
#
loop_
_entity_poly.entity_id
_entity_poly.type
_entity_poly.pdbx_seq_one_letter_code
_entity_poly.pdbx_strand_id
1 'polypeptide(L)'
;MARNLEQLQQRYSNTSAFTKGPGGPGGPGRRGGPGGPRAMMGGKPKDAKKTLVRLMHYLDPYKFHFLLVFLCMIVSTVTSLVGSYFMAPIIDKLTVAVVPGAVTKTGRIQQIADGIIVSLTQKLHVGDQVLPYIITAIGLLGVIYLIGIVTTYLQSRLMLTITQGSLETLRNDLFKKLQKLPLRYYDSKPTGEIMSRFTNDIDNVSMALSNSFTSLVSGTITLIGTLFFMISTNRILTLITVIFVPIFLRGGIWIAKMSSKYYRGQQAALGAINGYMEETITGQKVIKTFNHEEICIEEFSLLNGDMKDKQFKAQFWGGIMGPIMGNISQISYA
;
A
#
# COMPACT_ATOMS: atom_id res chain seq x y z
N MET A 1 27.69 -15.10 36.04
CA MET A 1 27.42 -13.65 35.86
C MET A 1 26.52 -13.49 34.65
N ALA A 2 25.53 -12.59 34.73
CA ALA A 2 24.71 -12.23 33.58
C ALA A 2 25.55 -11.52 32.50
N ARG A 3 25.22 -11.75 31.22
CA ARG A 3 25.86 -11.07 30.09
C ARG A 3 25.33 -9.65 29.95
N ASN A 4 26.21 -8.74 29.53
CA ASN A 4 25.82 -7.37 29.23
C ASN A 4 25.05 -7.27 27.91
N LEU A 5 24.28 -6.19 27.73
CA LEU A 5 23.42 -5.98 26.57
C LEU A 5 24.16 -6.13 25.22
N GLU A 6 25.37 -5.60 25.07
CA GLU A 6 26.14 -5.72 23.83
C GLU A 6 26.49 -7.17 23.50
N GLN A 7 26.83 -7.98 24.51
CA GLN A 7 27.16 -9.41 24.33
C GLN A 7 25.93 -10.20 23.90
N LEU A 8 24.77 -9.91 24.52
CA LEU A 8 23.49 -10.51 24.14
C LEU A 8 23.10 -10.09 22.71
N GLN A 9 23.21 -8.80 22.39
CA GLN A 9 22.95 -8.32 21.04
C GLN A 9 23.88 -8.98 20.03
N GLN A 10 25.19 -9.06 20.25
CA GLN A 10 26.09 -9.72 19.30
C GLN A 10 25.75 -11.20 19.09
N ARG A 11 25.42 -11.92 20.17
CA ARG A 11 25.06 -13.34 20.09
C ARG A 11 23.77 -13.61 19.32
N TYR A 12 22.75 -12.79 19.50
CA TYR A 12 21.43 -13.05 18.90
C TYR A 12 21.10 -12.18 17.67
N SER A 13 21.78 -11.04 17.47
CA SER A 13 21.61 -10.19 16.27
C SER A 13 22.20 -10.82 15.01
N ASN A 14 23.36 -11.48 15.09
CA ASN A 14 23.93 -12.21 13.95
C ASN A 14 23.17 -13.51 13.67
N THR A 15 22.58 -14.12 14.69
CA THR A 15 21.76 -15.34 14.56
C THR A 15 20.41 -15.05 13.90
N SER A 16 19.92 -13.80 13.95
CA SER A 16 18.71 -13.38 13.22
C SER A 16 18.85 -13.40 11.69
N ALA A 17 20.08 -13.51 11.15
CA ALA A 17 20.32 -13.81 9.75
C ALA A 17 20.19 -15.32 9.41
N PHE A 18 20.16 -16.19 10.43
CA PHE A 18 20.18 -17.64 10.30
C PHE A 18 18.98 -18.38 10.89
N THR A 19 18.03 -17.71 11.57
CA THR A 19 16.80 -18.36 12.04
C THR A 19 15.73 -18.46 10.94
N LYS A 20 16.03 -19.24 9.91
CA LYS A 20 15.08 -20.27 9.49
C LYS A 20 15.35 -21.51 10.34
N GLY A 21 15.04 -21.41 11.63
CA GLY A 21 15.03 -22.55 12.52
C GLY A 21 13.99 -23.57 12.02
N PRO A 22 14.22 -24.88 12.24
CA PRO A 22 13.30 -25.92 11.81
C PRO A 22 11.93 -25.67 12.43
N GLY A 23 10.90 -25.65 11.60
CA GLY A 23 9.52 -25.53 12.06
C GLY A 23 9.23 -26.61 13.08
N GLY A 24 9.13 -26.20 14.35
CA GLY A 24 8.63 -27.06 15.41
C GLY A 24 7.20 -27.51 15.10
N PRO A 25 6.79 -28.68 15.61
CA PRO A 25 5.49 -29.27 15.32
C PRO A 25 4.36 -28.29 15.67
N GLY A 26 3.41 -28.17 14.74
CA GLY A 26 2.34 -27.18 14.77
C GLY A 26 1.63 -27.10 16.11
N GLY A 27 1.84 -25.99 16.81
CA GLY A 27 0.96 -25.53 17.87
C GLY A 27 -0.27 -24.86 17.28
N PRO A 28 -1.46 -25.02 17.90
CA PRO A 28 -2.71 -24.45 17.40
C PRO A 28 -2.62 -22.93 17.33
N GLY A 29 -3.16 -22.38 16.24
CA GLY A 29 -2.94 -21.00 15.79
C GLY A 29 -2.92 -19.95 16.90
N ARG A 30 -1.74 -19.38 17.15
CA ARG A 30 -1.64 -18.12 17.86
C ARG A 30 -1.83 -16.98 16.88
N ARG A 31 -3.09 -16.53 16.86
CA ARG A 31 -3.56 -15.20 16.46
C ARG A 31 -2.45 -14.18 16.75
N GLY A 32 -1.81 -13.67 15.70
CA GLY A 32 -0.87 -12.57 15.81
C GLY A 32 -1.54 -11.41 16.54
N GLY A 33 -0.90 -10.92 17.59
CA GLY A 33 -1.36 -9.72 18.28
C GLY A 33 -1.50 -8.54 17.30
N PRO A 34 -2.38 -7.57 17.58
CA PRO A 34 -2.63 -6.45 16.68
C PRO A 34 -1.35 -5.63 16.49
N GLY A 35 -0.85 -5.55 15.24
CA GLY A 35 0.07 -4.48 14.83
C GLY A 35 1.58 -4.77 14.79
N GLY A 36 2.04 -6.02 14.95
CA GLY A 36 3.45 -6.35 14.70
C GLY A 36 3.75 -6.47 13.20
N PRO A 37 4.73 -5.73 12.62
CA PRO A 37 5.11 -5.92 11.22
C PRO A 37 5.57 -7.37 11.00
N ARG A 38 4.88 -8.11 10.13
CA ARG A 38 5.36 -9.41 9.64
C ARG A 38 6.79 -9.23 9.14
N ALA A 39 7.70 -10.05 9.63
CA ALA A 39 9.11 -10.02 9.24
C ALA A 39 9.25 -10.38 7.75
N MET A 40 9.11 -9.39 6.86
CA MET A 40 9.69 -9.46 5.53
C MET A 40 11.15 -9.08 5.66
N MET A 41 11.99 -10.10 5.85
CA MET A 41 13.44 -9.92 5.73
C MET A 41 13.75 -9.71 4.25
N GLY A 42 13.75 -8.44 3.84
CA GLY A 42 13.96 -8.00 2.46
C GLY A 42 15.41 -8.22 2.04
N GLY A 43 15.66 -9.31 1.31
CA GLY A 43 16.83 -9.38 0.44
C GLY A 43 16.63 -8.42 -0.73
N LYS A 44 17.60 -7.56 -1.02
CA LYS A 44 17.58 -6.79 -2.27
C LYS A 44 17.56 -7.79 -3.44
N PRO A 45 16.65 -7.66 -4.41
CA PRO A 45 16.62 -8.56 -5.55
C PRO A 45 17.95 -8.48 -6.31
N LYS A 46 18.55 -9.64 -6.61
CA LYS A 46 19.81 -9.72 -7.39
C LYS A 46 19.64 -9.11 -8.78
N ASP A 47 18.48 -9.34 -9.40
CA ASP A 47 18.07 -8.77 -10.69
C ASP A 47 16.57 -8.44 -10.64
N ALA A 48 16.22 -7.21 -10.20
CA ALA A 48 14.82 -6.80 -10.08
C ALA A 48 14.08 -6.86 -11.43
N LYS A 49 14.70 -6.34 -12.50
CA LYS A 49 14.10 -6.28 -13.84
C LYS A 49 13.75 -7.65 -14.40
N LYS A 50 14.69 -8.61 -14.36
CA LYS A 50 14.45 -9.97 -14.88
C LYS A 50 13.35 -10.68 -14.10
N THR A 51 13.33 -10.51 -12.78
CA THR A 51 12.31 -11.12 -11.92
C THR A 51 10.92 -10.56 -12.22
N LEU A 52 10.83 -9.25 -12.45
CA LEU A 52 9.57 -8.58 -12.80
C LEU A 52 9.07 -9.00 -14.19
N VAL A 53 9.96 -9.08 -15.18
CA VAL A 53 9.62 -9.59 -16.53
C VAL A 53 9.14 -11.04 -16.47
N ARG A 54 9.80 -11.89 -15.67
CA ARG A 54 9.37 -13.28 -15.48
C ARG A 54 7.98 -13.36 -14.85
N LEU A 55 7.68 -12.49 -13.89
CA LEU A 55 6.38 -12.44 -13.23
C LEU A 55 5.30 -11.91 -14.18
N MET A 56 5.61 -10.92 -15.02
CA MET A 56 4.73 -10.48 -16.11
C MET A 56 4.47 -11.59 -17.12
N HIS A 57 5.44 -12.47 -17.39
CA HIS A 57 5.24 -13.62 -18.27
C HIS A 57 4.21 -14.62 -17.72
N TYR A 58 4.02 -14.73 -16.41
CA TYR A 58 2.93 -15.53 -15.82
C TYR A 58 1.54 -14.93 -16.09
N LEU A 59 1.46 -13.63 -16.39
CA LEU A 59 0.23 -12.95 -16.79
C LEU A 59 -0.04 -13.06 -18.31
N ASP A 60 0.90 -13.61 -19.08
CA ASP A 60 0.81 -13.67 -20.55
C ASP A 60 -0.45 -14.37 -21.09
N PRO A 61 -0.96 -15.45 -20.47
CA PRO A 61 -2.21 -16.06 -20.90
C PRO A 61 -3.42 -15.11 -20.84
N TYR A 62 -3.33 -14.03 -20.05
CA TYR A 62 -4.39 -13.07 -19.81
C TYR A 62 -4.15 -11.68 -20.42
N LYS A 63 -3.24 -11.56 -21.40
CA LYS A 63 -2.89 -10.25 -22.04
C LYS A 63 -4.08 -9.39 -22.45
N PHE A 64 -5.12 -10.01 -23.02
CA PHE A 64 -6.32 -9.27 -23.45
C PHE A 64 -7.12 -8.73 -22.26
N HIS A 65 -7.35 -9.55 -21.24
CA HIS A 65 -8.02 -9.12 -20.00
C HIS A 65 -7.23 -8.03 -19.29
N PHE A 66 -5.90 -8.12 -19.31
CA PHE A 66 -5.01 -7.12 -18.73
C PHE A 66 -5.07 -5.77 -19.46
N LEU A 67 -5.14 -5.78 -20.80
CA LEU A 67 -5.36 -4.57 -21.59
C LEU A 67 -6.74 -3.95 -21.31
N LEU A 68 -7.78 -4.78 -21.17
CA LEU A 68 -9.13 -4.34 -20.80
C LEU A 68 -9.12 -3.69 -19.41
N VAL A 69 -8.45 -4.29 -18.42
CA VAL A 69 -8.25 -3.70 -17.07
C VAL A 69 -7.61 -2.32 -17.17
N PHE A 70 -6.57 -2.16 -17.98
CA PHE A 70 -5.90 -0.87 -18.16
C PHE A 70 -6.82 0.19 -18.80
N LEU A 71 -7.62 -0.19 -19.81
CA LEU A 71 -8.59 0.71 -20.44
C LEU A 71 -9.68 1.12 -19.43
N CYS A 72 -10.26 0.16 -18.72
CA CYS A 72 -11.22 0.44 -17.64
C CYS A 72 -10.62 1.37 -16.59
N MET A 73 -9.36 1.19 -16.23
CA MET A 73 -8.69 2.05 -15.26
C MET A 73 -8.53 3.49 -15.74
N ILE A 74 -8.21 3.69 -17.01
CA ILE A 74 -8.18 5.04 -17.61
C ILE A 74 -9.59 5.65 -17.54
N VAL A 75 -10.61 4.89 -17.95
CA VAL A 75 -11.99 5.39 -17.94
C VAL A 75 -12.46 5.72 -16.52
N SER A 76 -12.18 4.88 -15.52
CA SER A 76 -12.59 5.13 -14.14
C SER A 76 -11.90 6.34 -13.52
N THR A 77 -10.59 6.48 -13.74
CA THR A 77 -9.82 7.64 -13.26
C THR A 77 -10.26 8.93 -13.93
N VAL A 78 -10.43 8.95 -15.25
CA VAL A 78 -10.95 10.10 -15.99
C VAL A 78 -12.35 10.47 -15.51
N THR A 79 -13.23 9.48 -15.34
CA THR A 79 -14.61 9.70 -14.84
C THR A 79 -14.61 10.31 -13.43
N SER A 80 -13.73 9.86 -12.55
CA SER A 80 -13.59 10.42 -11.20
C SER A 80 -13.08 11.86 -11.22
N LEU A 81 -12.09 12.16 -12.07
CA LEU A 81 -11.57 13.52 -12.23
C LEU A 81 -12.64 14.43 -12.83
N VAL A 82 -13.25 14.02 -13.93
CA VAL A 82 -14.34 14.75 -14.60
C VAL A 82 -15.49 15.00 -13.62
N GLY A 83 -15.92 14.01 -12.85
CA GLY A 83 -16.95 14.19 -11.82
C GLY A 83 -16.60 15.26 -10.80
N SER A 84 -15.35 15.32 -10.34
CA SER A 84 -14.87 16.37 -9.45
C SER A 84 -14.89 17.76 -10.10
N TYR A 85 -14.45 17.87 -11.36
CA TYR A 85 -14.44 19.15 -12.08
C TYR A 85 -15.84 19.63 -12.52
N PHE A 86 -16.78 18.72 -12.74
CA PHE A 86 -18.18 19.05 -13.06
C PHE A 86 -18.94 19.64 -11.86
N MET A 87 -18.44 19.49 -10.63
CA MET A 87 -18.99 20.20 -9.48
C MET A 87 -18.73 21.71 -9.53
N ALA A 88 -17.60 22.15 -10.08
CA ALA A 88 -17.24 23.56 -10.13
C ALA A 88 -18.27 24.47 -10.86
N PRO A 89 -18.73 24.15 -12.08
CA PRO A 89 -19.76 24.96 -12.76
C PRO A 89 -21.09 25.00 -12.01
N ILE A 90 -21.45 23.91 -11.33
CA ILE A 90 -22.67 23.85 -10.50
C ILE A 90 -22.55 24.81 -9.33
N ILE A 91 -21.39 24.82 -8.65
CA ILE A 91 -21.10 25.74 -7.55
C ILE A 91 -21.11 27.19 -8.04
N ASP A 92 -20.48 27.48 -9.19
CA ASP A 92 -20.44 28.83 -9.76
C ASP A 92 -21.85 29.34 -10.10
N LYS A 93 -22.68 28.51 -10.73
CA LYS A 93 -24.08 28.84 -11.07
C LYS A 93 -24.95 29.03 -9.83
N LEU A 94 -24.78 28.20 -8.80
CA LEU A 94 -25.44 28.39 -7.51
C LEU A 94 -25.00 29.70 -6.84
N THR A 95 -23.72 30.02 -6.90
CA THR A 95 -23.16 31.25 -6.30
C THR A 95 -23.71 32.50 -6.99
N VAL A 96 -23.78 32.51 -8.32
CA VAL A 96 -24.35 33.63 -9.09
C VAL A 96 -25.86 33.77 -8.86
N ALA A 97 -26.57 32.65 -8.65
CA ALA A 97 -28.01 32.68 -8.34
C ALA A 97 -28.30 33.22 -6.93
N VAL A 98 -27.42 32.95 -5.96
CA VAL A 98 -27.55 33.43 -4.57
C VAL A 98 -26.97 34.84 -4.39
N VAL A 99 -25.92 35.18 -5.14
CA VAL A 99 -25.25 36.50 -5.14
C VAL A 99 -25.25 37.06 -6.57
N PRO A 100 -26.30 37.82 -6.96
CA PRO A 100 -26.39 38.42 -8.29
C PRO A 100 -25.24 39.41 -8.52
N GLY A 101 -24.39 39.15 -9.51
CA GLY A 101 -23.26 40.02 -9.87
C GLY A 101 -21.85 39.45 -9.57
N ALA A 102 -21.75 38.21 -9.07
CA ALA A 102 -20.47 37.53 -8.93
C ALA A 102 -19.83 37.23 -10.31
N VAL A 103 -18.62 37.73 -10.55
CA VAL A 103 -17.85 37.42 -11.77
C VAL A 103 -17.06 36.14 -11.54
N THR A 104 -17.56 35.01 -12.03
CA THR A 104 -16.82 33.74 -12.03
C THR A 104 -15.98 33.64 -13.31
N LYS A 105 -14.65 33.61 -13.15
CA LYS A 105 -13.74 33.32 -14.28
C LYS A 105 -13.72 31.82 -14.52
N THR A 106 -14.63 31.36 -15.37
CA THR A 106 -14.74 29.95 -15.76
C THR A 106 -13.54 29.51 -16.60
N GLY A 107 -12.85 28.45 -16.17
CA GLY A 107 -11.78 27.82 -16.94
C GLY A 107 -12.31 27.15 -18.22
N ARG A 108 -11.45 26.94 -19.23
CA ARG A 108 -11.86 26.40 -20.54
C ARG A 108 -12.56 25.04 -20.45
N ILE A 109 -12.17 24.20 -19.48
CA ILE A 109 -12.78 22.88 -19.25
C ILE A 109 -14.14 23.01 -18.56
N GLN A 110 -14.28 23.98 -17.64
CA GLN A 110 -15.56 24.26 -16.99
C GLN A 110 -16.57 24.81 -18.01
N GLN A 111 -16.13 25.59 -19.00
CA GLN A 111 -16.99 26.04 -20.11
C GLN A 111 -17.49 24.88 -20.98
N ILE A 112 -16.67 23.83 -21.19
CA ILE A 112 -17.09 22.62 -21.91
C ILE A 112 -18.11 21.85 -21.05
N ALA A 113 -17.87 21.72 -19.75
CA ALA A 113 -18.81 21.08 -18.83
C ALA A 113 -20.16 21.83 -18.80
N ASP A 114 -20.14 23.15 -18.65
CA ASP A 114 -21.32 24.03 -18.75
C ASP A 114 -22.02 23.86 -20.11
N GLY A 115 -21.27 23.85 -21.20
CA GLY A 115 -21.81 23.66 -22.55
C GLY A 115 -22.53 22.32 -22.72
N ILE A 116 -21.99 21.24 -22.16
CA ILE A 116 -22.63 19.92 -22.16
C ILE A 116 -23.92 19.95 -21.33
N ILE A 117 -23.90 20.56 -20.14
CA ILE A 117 -25.06 20.64 -19.27
C ILE A 117 -26.17 21.45 -19.96
N VAL A 118 -25.86 22.65 -20.47
CA VAL A 118 -26.83 23.52 -21.18
C VAL A 118 -27.39 22.85 -22.44
N SER A 119 -26.56 22.16 -23.23
CA SER A 119 -27.01 21.43 -24.43
C SER A 119 -28.02 20.33 -24.10
N LEU A 120 -27.87 19.69 -22.93
CA LEU A 120 -28.80 18.68 -22.44
C LEU A 120 -30.05 19.32 -21.85
N THR A 121 -29.94 20.42 -21.10
CA THR A 121 -31.09 21.18 -20.57
C THR A 121 -32.00 21.65 -21.71
N GLN A 122 -31.42 22.20 -22.79
CA GLN A 122 -32.16 22.69 -23.95
C GLN A 122 -32.85 21.56 -24.73
N LYS A 123 -32.22 20.38 -24.84
CA LYS A 123 -32.84 19.19 -25.46
C LYS A 123 -34.01 18.64 -24.65
N LEU A 124 -34.00 18.78 -23.34
CA LEU A 124 -35.04 18.30 -22.43
C LEU A 124 -36.23 19.27 -22.26
N HIS A 125 -36.25 20.43 -22.95
CA HIS A 125 -37.32 21.44 -22.88
C HIS A 125 -37.69 21.88 -21.46
N VAL A 126 -36.74 21.79 -20.53
CA VAL A 126 -36.96 22.23 -19.15
C VAL A 126 -36.54 23.72 -19.10
N GLY A 127 -37.51 24.62 -18.92
CA GLY A 127 -37.37 26.07 -19.17
C GLY A 127 -36.22 26.78 -18.45
N ASP A 128 -36.00 28.06 -18.79
CA ASP A 128 -34.85 28.92 -18.43
C ASP A 128 -34.61 29.20 -16.93
N GLN A 129 -35.23 28.45 -16.02
CA GLN A 129 -35.04 28.63 -14.57
C GLN A 129 -33.80 27.87 -14.06
N VAL A 130 -33.26 28.34 -12.94
CA VAL A 130 -32.03 27.79 -12.32
C VAL A 130 -32.24 26.34 -11.83
N LEU A 131 -33.47 26.00 -11.42
CA LEU A 131 -33.86 24.67 -10.92
C LEU A 131 -33.67 23.53 -11.93
N PRO A 132 -34.18 23.61 -13.17
CA PRO A 132 -33.99 22.55 -14.15
C PRO A 132 -32.55 22.35 -14.61
N TYR A 133 -31.75 23.42 -14.68
CA TYR A 133 -30.32 23.30 -14.92
C TYR A 133 -29.65 22.41 -13.86
N ILE A 134 -29.93 22.67 -12.58
CA ILE A 134 -29.37 21.90 -11.47
C ILE A 134 -29.80 20.43 -11.52
N ILE A 135 -31.07 20.14 -11.81
CA ILE A 135 -31.56 18.76 -11.91
C ILE A 135 -30.86 18.00 -13.04
N THR A 136 -30.71 18.62 -14.21
CA THR A 136 -30.00 17.99 -15.34
C THR A 136 -28.50 17.81 -15.05
N ALA A 137 -27.86 18.78 -14.37
CA ALA A 137 -26.46 18.69 -13.98
C ALA A 137 -26.22 17.56 -12.96
N ILE A 138 -27.07 17.44 -11.94
CA ILE A 138 -27.02 16.35 -10.95
C ILE A 138 -27.28 15.00 -11.62
N GLY A 139 -28.25 14.92 -12.54
CA GLY A 139 -28.53 13.70 -13.30
C GLY A 139 -27.33 13.24 -14.13
N LEU A 140 -26.67 14.18 -14.83
CA LEU A 140 -25.46 13.89 -15.59
C LEU A 140 -24.29 13.45 -14.68
N LEU A 141 -24.10 14.11 -13.54
CA LEU A 141 -23.14 13.68 -12.51
C LEU A 141 -23.42 12.26 -12.01
N GLY A 142 -24.70 11.94 -11.79
CA GLY A 142 -25.15 10.60 -11.43
C GLY A 142 -24.74 9.56 -12.49
N VAL A 143 -24.97 9.84 -13.77
CA VAL A 143 -24.57 8.95 -14.87
C VAL A 143 -23.04 8.79 -14.95
N ILE A 144 -22.29 9.88 -14.81
CA ILE A 144 -20.81 9.84 -14.77
C ILE A 144 -20.35 8.95 -13.62
N TYR A 145 -20.84 9.16 -12.40
CA TYR A 145 -20.44 8.31 -11.26
C TYR A 145 -20.89 6.85 -11.42
N LEU A 146 -22.06 6.58 -12.00
CA LEU A 146 -22.49 5.22 -12.31
C LEU A 146 -21.53 4.52 -13.28
N ILE A 147 -21.11 5.20 -14.35
CA ILE A 147 -20.08 4.68 -15.28
C ILE A 147 -18.77 4.42 -14.50
N GLY A 148 -18.38 5.32 -13.62
CA GLY A 148 -17.19 5.18 -12.78
C GLY A 148 -17.24 3.95 -11.87
N ILE A 149 -18.39 3.72 -11.20
CA ILE A 149 -18.64 2.56 -10.33
C ILE A 149 -18.58 1.27 -11.14
N VAL A 150 -19.31 1.20 -12.26
CA VAL A 150 -19.35 0.02 -13.13
C VAL A 150 -17.95 -0.32 -13.65
N THR A 151 -17.21 0.69 -14.10
CA THR A 151 -15.87 0.51 -14.65
C THR A 151 -14.87 0.07 -13.57
N THR A 152 -14.95 0.64 -12.37
CA THR A 152 -14.10 0.25 -11.23
C THR A 152 -14.39 -1.17 -10.77
N TYR A 153 -15.67 -1.56 -10.74
CA TYR A 153 -16.10 -2.92 -10.44
C TYR A 153 -15.57 -3.90 -11.48
N LEU A 154 -15.74 -3.59 -12.77
CA LEU A 154 -15.27 -4.42 -13.89
C LEU A 154 -13.75 -4.60 -13.83
N GLN A 155 -13.00 -3.51 -13.65
CA GLN A 155 -11.55 -3.54 -13.49
C GLN A 155 -11.13 -4.44 -12.33
N SER A 156 -11.78 -4.31 -11.17
CA SER A 156 -11.46 -5.10 -9.97
C SER A 156 -11.75 -6.59 -10.19
N ARG A 157 -12.90 -6.93 -10.79
CA ARG A 157 -13.27 -8.32 -11.10
C ARG A 157 -12.33 -8.97 -12.10
N LEU A 158 -11.99 -8.25 -13.17
CA LEU A 158 -11.05 -8.73 -14.17
C LEU A 158 -9.66 -8.95 -13.55
N MET A 159 -9.18 -7.99 -12.77
CA MET A 159 -7.87 -8.11 -12.12
C MET A 159 -7.80 -9.28 -11.13
N LEU A 160 -8.87 -9.53 -10.37
CA LEU A 160 -8.97 -10.71 -9.50
C LEU A 160 -8.88 -12.01 -10.30
N THR A 161 -9.57 -12.09 -11.44
CA THR A 161 -9.54 -13.28 -12.29
C THR A 161 -8.13 -13.55 -12.83
N ILE A 162 -7.46 -12.49 -13.32
CA ILE A 162 -6.08 -12.56 -13.83
C ILE A 162 -5.13 -13.02 -12.72
N THR A 163 -5.19 -12.37 -11.54
CA THR A 163 -4.27 -12.71 -10.46
C THR A 163 -4.50 -14.13 -9.97
N GLN A 164 -5.73 -14.56 -9.71
CA GLN A 164 -5.99 -15.91 -9.22
C GLN A 164 -5.57 -16.99 -10.22
N GLY A 165 -5.86 -16.82 -11.51
CA GLY A 165 -5.39 -17.75 -12.55
C GLY A 165 -3.87 -17.81 -12.68
N SER A 166 -3.19 -16.66 -12.49
CA SER A 166 -1.73 -16.59 -12.48
C SER A 166 -1.14 -17.30 -11.25
N LEU A 167 -1.76 -17.16 -10.07
CA LEU A 167 -1.34 -17.84 -8.85
C LEU A 167 -1.55 -19.35 -8.93
N GLU A 168 -2.65 -19.79 -9.54
CA GLU A 168 -2.90 -21.21 -9.79
C GLU A 168 -1.78 -21.80 -10.65
N THR A 169 -1.43 -21.13 -11.75
CA THR A 169 -0.33 -21.54 -12.63
C THR A 169 1.00 -21.58 -11.87
N LEU A 170 1.29 -20.56 -11.06
CA LEU A 170 2.52 -20.47 -10.27
C LEU A 170 2.59 -21.58 -9.19
N ARG A 171 1.48 -21.88 -8.51
CA ARG A 171 1.37 -23.00 -7.55
C ARG A 171 1.58 -24.34 -8.24
N ASN A 172 0.97 -24.55 -9.42
CA ASN A 172 1.14 -25.77 -10.21
C ASN A 172 2.59 -25.97 -10.67
N ASP A 173 3.26 -24.91 -11.14
CA ASP A 173 4.66 -24.97 -11.54
C ASP A 173 5.61 -25.25 -10.37
N LEU A 174 5.37 -24.60 -9.22
CA LEU A 174 6.12 -24.86 -8.00
C LEU A 174 5.93 -26.30 -7.53
N PHE A 175 4.70 -26.84 -7.61
CA PHE A 175 4.41 -28.21 -7.22
C PHE A 175 5.09 -29.22 -8.15
N LYS A 176 5.00 -29.02 -9.46
CA LYS A 176 5.73 -29.82 -10.46
C LYS A 176 7.24 -29.77 -10.26
N LYS A 177 7.78 -28.61 -9.85
CA LYS A 177 9.21 -28.47 -9.57
C LYS A 177 9.61 -29.21 -8.31
N LEU A 178 8.84 -29.12 -7.23
CA LEU A 178 9.08 -29.85 -5.99
C LEU A 178 9.20 -31.35 -6.27
N GLN A 179 8.25 -31.95 -7.00
CA GLN A 179 8.27 -33.38 -7.31
C GLN A 179 9.54 -33.86 -8.04
N LYS A 180 10.29 -32.96 -8.70
CA LYS A 180 11.52 -33.28 -9.44
C LYS A 180 12.80 -32.94 -8.67
N LEU A 181 12.70 -32.36 -7.48
CA LEU A 181 13.88 -32.03 -6.67
C LEU A 181 14.47 -33.28 -6.00
N PRO A 182 15.80 -33.37 -5.88
CA PRO A 182 16.45 -34.51 -5.24
C PRO A 182 16.13 -34.57 -3.75
N LEU A 183 16.17 -35.76 -3.16
CA LEU A 183 15.87 -35.98 -1.73
C LEU A 183 16.67 -35.05 -0.79
N ARG A 184 17.94 -34.79 -1.13
CA ARG A 184 18.82 -33.85 -0.40
C ARG A 184 18.21 -32.45 -0.22
N TYR A 185 17.37 -31.99 -1.15
CA TYR A 185 16.69 -30.71 -1.00
C TYR A 185 15.74 -30.70 0.19
N TYR A 186 15.04 -31.83 0.43
CA TYR A 186 14.11 -32.00 1.53
C TYR A 186 14.84 -32.22 2.86
N ASP A 187 15.96 -32.93 2.85
CA ASP A 187 16.76 -33.14 4.07
C ASP A 187 17.41 -31.86 4.58
N SER A 188 17.69 -30.91 3.67
CA SER A 188 18.34 -29.63 4.01
C SER A 188 17.36 -28.48 4.30
N LYS A 189 16.04 -28.71 4.17
CA LYS A 189 15.02 -27.67 4.30
C LYS A 189 13.84 -28.14 5.16
N PRO A 190 13.53 -27.46 6.26
CA PRO A 190 12.36 -27.79 7.07
C PRO A 190 11.08 -27.70 6.24
N THR A 191 10.13 -28.63 6.45
CA THR A 191 8.85 -28.66 5.74
C THR A 191 8.08 -27.34 5.84
N GLY A 192 8.17 -26.65 6.98
CA GLY A 192 7.56 -25.33 7.18
C GLY A 192 8.11 -24.23 6.26
N GLU A 193 9.39 -24.29 5.88
CA GLU A 193 9.97 -23.35 4.92
C GLU A 193 9.33 -23.53 3.53
N ILE A 194 9.13 -24.79 3.12
CA ILE A 194 8.50 -25.11 1.83
C ILE A 194 7.05 -24.63 1.82
N MET A 195 6.29 -24.91 2.87
CA MET A 195 4.90 -24.47 2.99
C MET A 195 4.76 -22.94 2.99
N SER A 196 5.66 -22.23 3.69
CA SER A 196 5.66 -20.76 3.71
C SER A 196 5.89 -20.15 2.31
N ARG A 197 6.72 -20.79 1.47
CA ARG A 197 6.90 -20.37 0.07
C ARG A 197 5.64 -20.58 -0.76
N PHE A 198 4.83 -21.60 -0.46
CA PHE A 198 3.57 -21.89 -1.16
C PHE A 198 2.40 -20.99 -0.74
N THR A 199 2.43 -20.51 0.49
CA THR A 199 1.38 -19.67 1.05
C THR A 199 1.84 -18.21 1.02
N ASN A 200 2.70 -17.82 1.96
CA ASN A 200 3.08 -16.43 2.18
C ASN A 200 3.76 -15.77 0.97
N ASP A 201 4.73 -16.43 0.32
CA ASP A 201 5.43 -15.79 -0.80
C ASP A 201 4.52 -15.63 -2.03
N ILE A 202 3.69 -16.64 -2.30
CA ILE A 202 2.69 -16.60 -3.38
C ILE A 202 1.60 -15.56 -3.09
N ASP A 203 1.14 -15.47 -1.84
CA ASP A 203 0.16 -14.47 -1.43
C ASP A 203 0.73 -13.05 -1.51
N ASN A 204 2.02 -12.85 -1.22
CA ASN A 204 2.68 -11.56 -1.45
C ASN A 204 2.73 -11.20 -2.94
N VAL A 205 2.97 -12.18 -3.82
CA VAL A 205 2.87 -11.98 -5.28
C VAL A 205 1.43 -11.62 -5.68
N SER A 206 0.43 -12.28 -5.10
CA SER A 206 -0.99 -11.97 -5.30
C SER A 206 -1.33 -10.53 -4.95
N MET A 207 -0.89 -10.07 -3.77
CA MET A 207 -1.13 -8.70 -3.31
C MET A 207 -0.40 -7.69 -4.19
N ALA A 208 0.84 -7.99 -4.59
CA ALA A 208 1.62 -7.13 -5.46
C ALA A 208 0.96 -6.96 -6.83
N LEU A 209 0.44 -8.05 -7.41
CA LEU A 209 -0.27 -8.02 -8.69
C LEU A 209 -1.64 -7.34 -8.58
N SER A 210 -2.50 -7.78 -7.66
CA SER A 210 -3.89 -7.31 -7.60
C SER A 210 -4.00 -5.84 -7.16
N ASN A 211 -3.24 -5.47 -6.13
CA ASN A 211 -3.41 -4.17 -5.48
C ASN A 211 -2.25 -3.23 -5.80
N SER A 212 -1.02 -3.61 -5.47
CA SER A 212 0.11 -2.66 -5.54
C SER A 212 0.40 -2.19 -6.96
N PHE A 213 0.38 -3.11 -7.93
CA PHE A 213 0.59 -2.77 -9.34
C PHE A 213 -0.56 -1.89 -9.85
N THR A 214 -1.80 -2.30 -9.64
CA THR A 214 -3.00 -1.53 -10.05
C THR A 214 -3.00 -0.13 -9.46
N SER A 215 -2.70 0.02 -8.17
CA SER A 215 -2.61 1.32 -7.50
C SER A 215 -1.47 2.18 -8.03
N LEU A 216 -0.32 1.60 -8.39
CA LEU A 216 0.80 2.35 -8.96
C LEU A 216 0.42 2.94 -10.33
N VAL A 217 -0.18 2.13 -11.20
CA VAL A 217 -0.58 2.60 -12.53
C VAL A 217 -1.74 3.60 -12.42
N SER A 218 -2.76 3.30 -11.60
CA SER A 218 -3.89 4.22 -11.34
C SER A 218 -3.43 5.54 -10.73
N GLY A 219 -2.52 5.49 -9.75
CA GLY A 219 -1.95 6.68 -9.12
C GLY A 219 -1.15 7.54 -10.09
N THR A 220 -0.44 6.91 -11.02
CA THR A 220 0.29 7.64 -12.09
C THR A 220 -0.68 8.33 -13.04
N ILE A 221 -1.71 7.63 -13.52
CA ILE A 221 -2.75 8.22 -14.38
C ILE A 221 -3.48 9.34 -13.66
N THR A 222 -3.85 9.13 -12.39
CA THR A 222 -4.52 10.14 -11.56
C THR A 222 -3.65 11.36 -11.35
N LEU A 223 -2.36 11.19 -11.05
CA LEU A 223 -1.42 12.31 -10.89
C LEU A 223 -1.28 13.12 -12.18
N ILE A 224 -1.07 12.45 -13.32
CA ILE A 224 -0.96 13.11 -14.62
C ILE A 224 -2.28 13.81 -14.98
N GLY A 225 -3.42 13.12 -14.79
CA GLY A 225 -4.74 13.64 -15.06
C GLY A 225 -5.07 14.86 -14.22
N THR A 226 -4.89 14.80 -12.90
CA THR A 226 -5.11 15.94 -12.00
C THR A 226 -4.21 17.12 -12.38
N LEU A 227 -2.92 16.91 -12.64
CA LEU A 227 -2.03 18.00 -13.07
C LEU A 227 -2.52 18.63 -14.38
N PHE A 228 -2.94 17.83 -15.35
CA PHE A 228 -3.48 18.32 -16.63
C PHE A 228 -4.73 19.18 -16.43
N PHE A 229 -5.71 18.72 -15.64
CA PHE A 229 -6.92 19.48 -15.35
C PHE A 229 -6.64 20.74 -14.51
N MET A 230 -5.70 20.67 -13.56
CA MET A 230 -5.30 21.78 -12.70
C MET A 230 -4.68 22.93 -13.51
N ILE A 231 -3.68 22.62 -14.36
CA ILE A 231 -3.04 23.59 -15.27
C ILE A 231 -4.07 24.25 -16.20
N SER A 232 -5.01 23.46 -16.70
CA SER A 232 -6.04 23.93 -17.65
C SER A 232 -7.09 24.83 -17.00
N THR A 233 -7.34 24.67 -15.69
CA THR A 233 -8.32 25.49 -14.95
C THR A 233 -7.72 26.82 -14.55
N ASN A 234 -6.61 26.82 -13.80
CA ASN A 234 -5.94 28.04 -13.40
C ASN A 234 -4.44 27.81 -13.19
N ARG A 235 -3.63 28.43 -14.05
CA ARG A 235 -2.16 28.34 -14.03
C ARG A 235 -1.52 28.91 -12.77
N ILE A 236 -2.09 29.95 -12.17
CA ILE A 236 -1.52 30.63 -10.98
C ILE A 236 -1.70 29.75 -9.74
N LEU A 237 -2.92 29.27 -9.49
CA LEU A 237 -3.21 28.33 -8.39
C LEU A 237 -2.41 27.02 -8.52
N THR A 238 -2.25 26.54 -9.76
CA THR A 238 -1.39 25.38 -10.05
C THR A 238 0.04 25.63 -9.62
N LEU A 239 0.62 26.80 -9.94
CA LEU A 239 2.01 27.09 -9.59
C LEU A 239 2.23 27.08 -8.07
N ILE A 240 1.31 27.69 -7.32
CA ILE A 240 1.35 27.72 -5.85
C ILE A 240 1.32 26.31 -5.28
N THR A 241 0.36 25.47 -5.71
CA THR A 241 0.24 24.08 -5.23
C THR A 241 1.44 23.20 -5.61
N VAL A 242 1.97 23.37 -6.83
CA VAL A 242 3.17 22.65 -7.28
C VAL A 242 4.42 23.01 -6.47
N ILE A 243 4.54 24.25 -5.97
CA ILE A 243 5.63 24.66 -5.07
C ILE A 243 5.56 23.92 -3.72
N PHE A 244 4.37 23.53 -3.26
CA PHE A 244 4.24 22.74 -2.03
C PHE A 244 4.63 21.27 -2.22
N VAL A 245 4.53 20.70 -3.43
CA VAL A 245 4.92 19.29 -3.71
C VAL A 245 6.34 18.93 -3.23
N PRO A 246 7.42 19.68 -3.53
CA PRO A 246 8.74 19.37 -3.02
C PRO A 246 8.83 19.46 -1.48
N ILE A 247 8.03 20.32 -0.85
CA ILE A 247 7.94 20.42 0.62
C ILE A 247 7.33 19.12 1.18
N PHE A 248 6.22 18.65 0.60
CA PHE A 248 5.60 17.35 0.95
C PHE A 248 6.59 16.20 0.77
N LEU A 249 7.25 16.12 -0.39
CA LEU A 249 8.20 15.05 -0.70
C LEU A 249 9.37 15.06 0.28
N ARG A 250 9.95 16.22 0.56
CA ARG A 250 11.11 16.33 1.46
C ARG A 250 10.74 15.96 2.89
N GLY A 251 9.60 16.45 3.40
CA GLY A 251 9.08 16.07 4.72
C GLY A 251 8.80 14.57 4.81
N GLY A 252 8.12 14.02 3.81
CA GLY A 252 7.75 12.60 3.77
C GLY A 252 8.95 11.66 3.68
N ILE A 253 9.90 11.96 2.80
CA ILE A 253 11.13 11.15 2.66
C ILE A 253 11.96 11.19 3.95
N TRP A 254 12.05 12.35 4.61
CA TRP A 254 12.79 12.47 5.86
C TRP A 254 12.17 11.63 6.99
N ILE A 255 10.85 11.73 7.19
CA ILE A 255 10.12 10.91 8.18
C ILE A 255 10.24 9.43 7.83
N ALA A 256 10.00 9.05 6.58
CA ALA A 256 10.09 7.66 6.12
C ALA A 256 11.48 7.06 6.35
N LYS A 257 12.55 7.84 6.10
CA LYS A 257 13.93 7.40 6.36
C LYS A 257 14.16 7.15 7.85
N MET A 258 13.67 8.04 8.70
CA MET A 258 13.82 7.91 10.15
C MET A 258 13.00 6.74 10.70
N SER A 259 11.74 6.64 10.29
CA SER A 259 10.84 5.52 10.58
C SER A 259 11.48 4.19 10.18
N SER A 260 11.97 4.06 8.94
CA SER A 260 12.63 2.83 8.46
C SER A 260 13.87 2.47 9.28
N LYS A 261 14.69 3.44 9.69
CA LYS A 261 15.87 3.21 10.55
C LYS A 261 15.47 2.55 11.87
N TYR A 262 14.46 3.10 12.56
CA TYR A 262 14.03 2.56 13.86
C TYR A 262 13.26 1.25 13.72
N TYR A 263 12.46 1.05 12.66
CA TYR A 263 11.81 -0.24 12.39
C TYR A 263 12.83 -1.35 12.13
N ARG A 264 13.95 -1.07 11.44
CA ARG A 264 15.05 -2.05 11.30
C ARG A 264 15.69 -2.38 12.65
N GLY A 265 15.94 -1.38 13.47
CA GLY A 265 16.47 -1.58 14.83
C GLY A 265 15.52 -2.41 15.70
N GLN A 266 14.22 -2.11 15.67
CA GLN A 266 13.17 -2.86 16.36
C GLN A 266 13.13 -4.32 15.88
N GLN A 267 13.22 -4.58 14.57
CA GLN A 267 13.24 -5.94 14.03
C GLN A 267 14.48 -6.72 14.51
N ALA A 268 15.65 -6.08 14.56
CA ALA A 268 16.86 -6.70 15.09
C ALA A 268 16.74 -7.04 16.59
N ALA A 269 16.18 -6.14 17.40
CA ALA A 269 15.93 -6.38 18.83
C ALA A 269 14.88 -7.48 19.07
N LEU A 270 13.80 -7.48 18.29
CA LEU A 270 12.79 -8.55 18.28
C LEU A 270 13.41 -9.90 17.91
N GLY A 271 14.27 -9.94 16.89
CA GLY A 271 15.01 -11.15 16.52
C GLY A 271 15.91 -11.64 17.65
N ALA A 272 16.58 -10.72 18.35
CA ALA A 272 17.43 -11.05 19.49
C ALA A 272 16.64 -11.65 20.66
N ILE A 273 15.50 -11.04 21.03
CA ILE A 273 14.60 -11.55 22.06
C ILE A 273 14.03 -12.92 21.68
N ASN A 274 13.57 -13.09 20.44
CA ASN A 274 13.03 -14.38 19.98
C ASN A 274 14.08 -15.49 20.02
N GLY A 275 15.30 -15.22 19.57
CA GLY A 275 16.41 -16.16 19.68
C GLY A 275 16.74 -16.52 21.14
N TYR A 276 16.75 -15.52 22.03
CA TYR A 276 16.94 -15.73 23.46
C TYR A 276 15.85 -16.63 24.06
N MET A 277 14.58 -16.34 23.74
CA MET A 277 13.44 -17.12 24.22
C MET A 277 13.49 -18.56 23.69
N GLU A 278 13.85 -18.76 22.42
CA GLU A 278 13.96 -20.09 21.83
C GLU A 278 15.04 -20.93 22.53
N GLU A 279 16.22 -20.36 22.80
CA GLU A 279 17.29 -21.04 23.55
C GLU A 279 16.86 -21.34 24.99
N THR A 280 16.25 -20.37 25.66
CA THR A 280 15.82 -20.48 27.06
C THR A 280 14.71 -21.51 27.25
N ILE A 281 13.68 -21.49 26.39
CA ILE A 281 12.55 -22.43 26.48
C ILE A 281 12.99 -23.86 26.14
N THR A 282 13.85 -24.02 25.12
CA THR A 282 14.41 -25.33 24.76
C THR A 282 15.31 -25.87 25.86
N GLY A 283 16.14 -25.00 26.45
CA GLY A 283 17.08 -25.31 27.53
C GLY A 283 16.49 -25.27 28.94
N GLN A 284 15.17 -25.14 29.09
CA GLN A 284 14.53 -24.88 30.40
C GLN A 284 14.90 -25.89 31.51
N LYS A 285 15.08 -27.17 31.16
CA LYS A 285 15.48 -28.21 32.14
C LYS A 285 16.86 -27.92 32.70
N VAL A 286 17.80 -27.52 31.84
CA VAL A 286 19.19 -27.19 32.23
C VAL A 286 19.18 -25.96 33.13
N ILE A 287 18.43 -24.92 32.76
CA ILE A 287 18.33 -23.69 33.55
C ILE A 287 17.81 -24.00 34.96
N LYS A 288 16.77 -24.84 35.07
CA LYS A 288 16.21 -25.28 36.34
C LYS A 288 17.14 -26.13 37.18
N THR A 289 17.94 -27.01 36.57
CA THR A 289 18.90 -27.85 37.32
C THR A 289 20.11 -27.09 37.83
N PHE A 290 20.49 -25.98 37.19
CA PHE A 290 21.62 -25.14 37.57
C PHE A 290 21.21 -23.87 38.35
N ASN A 291 19.92 -23.72 38.69
CA ASN A 291 19.35 -22.55 39.39
C ASN A 291 19.71 -21.20 38.73
N HIS A 292 19.62 -21.13 37.39
CA HIS A 292 19.99 -19.95 36.61
C HIS A 292 18.81 -19.06 36.20
N GLU A 293 17.64 -19.20 36.85
CA GLU A 293 16.43 -18.46 36.47
C GLU A 293 16.59 -16.95 36.63
N GLU A 294 17.18 -16.48 37.73
CA GLU A 294 17.35 -15.04 37.98
C GLU A 294 18.25 -14.40 36.92
N ILE A 295 19.34 -15.08 36.55
CA ILE A 295 20.26 -14.64 35.49
C ILE A 295 19.50 -14.56 34.14
N CYS A 296 18.66 -15.55 33.85
CA CYS A 296 17.89 -15.53 32.62
C CYS A 296 16.86 -14.40 32.57
N ILE A 297 16.23 -14.09 33.71
CA ILE A 297 15.28 -12.98 33.83
C ILE A 297 16.00 -11.64 33.67
N GLU A 298 17.20 -11.48 34.24
CA GLU A 298 18.02 -10.28 34.09
C GLU A 298 18.42 -10.05 32.62
N GLU A 299 18.96 -11.07 31.95
CA GLU A 299 19.34 -11.00 30.53
C GLU A 299 18.13 -10.72 29.63
N PHE A 300 16.98 -11.33 29.91
CA PHE A 300 15.74 -11.05 29.19
C PHE A 300 15.26 -9.60 29.41
N SER A 301 15.35 -9.10 30.65
CA SER A 301 14.96 -7.72 30.98
C SER A 301 15.78 -6.68 30.22
N LEU A 302 17.10 -6.90 30.07
CA LEU A 302 17.98 -6.04 29.27
C LEU A 302 17.56 -6.01 27.80
N LEU A 303 17.32 -7.18 27.20
CA LEU A 303 16.88 -7.28 25.80
C LEU A 303 15.50 -6.64 25.60
N ASN A 304 14.57 -6.89 26.51
CA ASN A 304 13.22 -6.33 26.48
C ASN A 304 13.23 -4.79 26.62
N GLY A 305 14.10 -4.23 27.45
CA GLY A 305 14.30 -2.78 27.57
C GLY A 305 14.78 -2.16 26.26
N ASP A 306 15.79 -2.74 25.61
CA ASP A 306 16.29 -2.28 24.31
C ASP A 306 15.22 -2.36 23.21
N MET A 307 14.44 -3.44 23.17
CA MET A 307 13.30 -3.55 22.24
C MET A 307 12.26 -2.48 22.52
N LYS A 308 11.90 -2.23 23.78
CA LYS A 308 10.91 -1.22 24.17
C LYS A 308 11.32 0.17 23.66
N ASP A 309 12.57 0.57 23.87
CA ASP A 309 13.08 1.87 23.43
C ASP A 309 13.08 2.01 21.91
N LYS A 310 13.51 0.96 21.20
CA LYS A 310 13.49 0.92 19.73
C LYS A 310 12.08 0.93 19.17
N GLN A 311 11.15 0.21 19.80
CA GLN A 311 9.74 0.16 19.43
C GLN A 311 9.05 1.51 19.66
N PHE A 312 9.33 2.18 20.78
CA PHE A 312 8.81 3.54 21.03
C PHE A 312 9.24 4.49 19.92
N LYS A 313 10.54 4.52 19.59
CA LYS A 313 11.06 5.38 18.51
C LYS A 313 10.46 4.99 17.15
N ALA A 314 10.35 3.70 16.83
CA ALA A 314 9.76 3.25 15.57
C ALA A 314 8.30 3.70 15.42
N GLN A 315 7.49 3.50 16.47
CA GLN A 315 6.08 3.90 16.48
C GLN A 315 5.91 5.41 16.52
N PHE A 316 6.76 6.15 17.24
CA PHE A 316 6.74 7.60 17.23
C PHE A 316 6.99 8.13 15.82
N TRP A 317 8.08 7.73 15.17
CA TRP A 317 8.42 8.18 13.82
C TRP A 317 7.43 7.68 12.75
N GLY A 318 6.83 6.49 12.94
CA GLY A 318 5.74 6.01 12.09
C GLY A 318 4.44 6.78 12.29
N GLY A 319 4.11 7.13 13.53
CA GLY A 319 2.86 7.78 13.92
C GLY A 319 2.80 9.27 13.57
N ILE A 320 3.92 10.00 13.65
CA ILE A 320 3.95 11.44 13.31
C ILE A 320 3.74 11.71 11.81
N MET A 321 3.85 10.70 10.94
CA MET A 321 3.67 10.85 9.49
C MET A 321 2.27 11.38 9.14
N GLY A 322 1.23 10.82 9.78
CA GLY A 322 -0.16 11.23 9.53
C GLY A 322 -0.42 12.69 9.88
N PRO A 323 -0.17 13.13 11.13
CA PRO A 323 -0.35 14.52 11.55
C PRO A 323 0.47 15.51 10.73
N ILE A 324 1.74 15.21 10.44
CA ILE A 324 2.59 16.13 9.66
C ILE A 324 2.05 16.27 8.23
N MET A 325 1.71 15.16 7.57
CA MET A 325 1.13 15.22 6.21
C MET A 325 -0.23 15.90 6.19
N GLY A 326 -1.08 15.64 7.19
CA GLY A 326 -2.38 16.27 7.33
C GLY A 326 -2.30 17.78 7.52
N ASN A 327 -1.43 18.26 8.41
CA ASN A 327 -1.25 19.70 8.63
C ASN A 327 -0.63 20.42 7.41
N ILE A 328 0.36 19.82 6.74
CA ILE A 328 0.90 20.42 5.50
C ILE A 328 -0.18 20.44 4.41
N SER A 329 -1.05 19.42 4.34
CA SER A 329 -2.21 19.42 3.44
C SER A 329 -3.20 20.55 3.74
N GLN A 330 -3.46 20.83 5.01
CA GLN A 330 -4.32 21.95 5.41
C GLN A 330 -3.69 23.30 5.08
N ILE A 331 -2.39 23.48 5.31
CA ILE A 331 -1.64 24.69 4.94
C ILE A 331 -1.67 24.91 3.42
N SER A 332 -1.56 23.85 2.62
CA SER A 332 -1.67 23.95 1.17
C SER A 332 -3.08 24.33 0.69
N TYR A 333 -4.10 24.14 1.53
CA TYR A 333 -5.50 24.43 1.23
C TYR A 333 -5.93 25.82 1.69
N ALA A 334 -5.26 26.38 2.71
CA ALA A 334 -5.50 27.71 3.26
C ALA A 334 -4.81 28.80 2.41
#